data_AF-A0A9W9ULF1-F1
#
_entry.id   AF-A0A9W9ULF1-F1
#
_cell.length_a   1.000
_cell.length_b   1.000
_cell.length_c   1.000
_cell.angle_alpha   90.00
_cell.angle_beta   90.00
_cell.angle_gamma   90.00
#
_symmetry.space_group_name_H-M   'P 1'
#
loop_
_entity.id
_entity.type
_entity.pdbx_description
1 polymer ?
#
loop_
_entity_poly.entity_id
_entity_poly.type
_entity_poly.pdbx_seq_one_letter_code
_entity_poly.pdbx_strand_id
1 'polypeptide(L)'
;MEETRLVSRDDSMITDMPDSTQSKSEQNLSSEHTHNPLEAINTTYTPHQPLDIGESNVSTPGTVHNSISPRASGGFPTFEHTLNSNLTQSPGIRGVQSSESSSHRSEKEEFQDIFSELMTGTEHEIGFLTRHYSEVLGPWLDLSDAGKFFTVYAPIRALNNASVKYAIAALAAKHLARVKGVTSPNGGIFTSPATTEVYPNATQVDWFLKAANYYYLAASELNNLTSDGYTTVSSSAVLESPFETIHRWIRSPRNQLLLKPTSEDPDDVAVIRKTEEMLATAAILTMYRLLDMPGDEWHMQLSPIRPLFEALTKVYTATLALFSHGMRAAFWNFARQDYLGSYFTRSPTNLDPENLTLWRKAGITINDQKEFVFNQSASSLSREDQTANGLIWLNTKVINFLARSKQLQIAQWTGSPPATSPESQGLSPTASQPPYPDTDTWLKLSFEFQTWLENIPETFRSSVRVERPKDLSSTTEGKHLPFPEIFHSLTTSAAAIQHYHFGRIALLLNRPADIISAPSTAFDRLQGYREVTKEVDFRSREVCGIALGRPQGGVRVLMVPILIAVGQCLESAEEHQIIVDLLRGVEADLGWATEYAVQKLQASWDQGV
;
A
#
# COMPACT_ATOMS: atom_id res chain seq x y z
N MET A 1 21.28 3.48 -60.94
CA MET A 1 22.48 2.82 -61.50
C MET A 1 23.65 3.63 -60.98
N GLU A 2 24.51 2.99 -60.18
CA GLU A 2 25.79 3.46 -59.57
C GLU A 2 25.72 4.70 -58.65
N GLU A 3 25.82 4.54 -57.33
CA GLU A 3 27.06 4.36 -56.52
C GLU A 3 28.17 5.38 -56.80
N THR A 4 28.37 6.32 -55.87
CA THR A 4 29.73 6.58 -55.35
C THR A 4 29.69 7.20 -53.95
N ARG A 5 30.44 6.55 -53.05
CA ARG A 5 30.69 6.88 -51.64
C ARG A 5 31.50 8.16 -51.48
N LEU A 6 31.27 8.88 -50.39
CA LEU A 6 32.32 9.64 -49.68
C LEU A 6 32.16 9.45 -48.17
N VAL A 7 33.27 9.03 -47.56
CA VAL A 7 33.49 8.78 -46.12
C VAL A 7 34.03 10.06 -45.49
N SER A 8 33.54 10.41 -44.28
CA SER A 8 34.08 11.45 -43.38
C SER A 8 33.97 10.88 -41.97
N ARG A 9 35.03 10.32 -41.37
CA ARG A 9 36.16 10.95 -40.64
C ARG A 9 35.73 11.67 -39.36
N ASP A 10 36.28 11.17 -38.25
CA ASP A 10 36.12 11.57 -36.85
C ASP A 10 36.32 13.06 -36.59
N ASP A 11 35.60 13.59 -35.59
CA ASP A 11 36.16 14.55 -34.65
C ASP A 11 35.36 14.55 -33.33
N SER A 12 36.06 14.16 -32.26
CA SER A 12 35.67 14.35 -30.87
C SER A 12 35.97 15.79 -30.45
N MET A 13 35.01 16.50 -29.85
CA MET A 13 35.26 17.81 -29.25
C MET A 13 34.86 17.82 -27.77
N ILE A 14 35.92 17.81 -26.96
CA ILE A 14 35.98 18.15 -25.54
C ILE A 14 35.76 19.67 -25.41
N THR A 15 34.99 20.10 -24.42
CA THR A 15 34.94 21.49 -23.98
C THR A 15 35.20 21.59 -22.48
N ASP A 16 36.32 22.22 -22.17
CA ASP A 16 36.81 22.61 -20.84
C ASP A 16 35.88 23.62 -20.14
N MET A 17 35.80 23.51 -18.81
CA MET A 17 35.37 24.56 -17.89
C MET A 17 36.59 25.07 -17.09
N PRO A 18 36.68 26.37 -16.77
CA PRO A 18 37.85 26.93 -16.09
C PRO A 18 37.76 26.87 -14.56
N ASP A 19 38.91 26.56 -13.96
CA ASP A 19 39.23 26.67 -12.53
C ASP A 19 39.23 28.13 -12.03
N SER A 20 38.82 28.31 -10.77
CA SER A 20 39.22 29.47 -9.97
C SER A 20 39.61 29.03 -8.56
N THR A 21 40.83 29.44 -8.21
CA THR A 21 41.65 29.17 -7.04
C THR A 21 41.27 29.96 -5.78
N GLN A 22 41.85 29.52 -4.65
CA GLN A 22 42.13 30.18 -3.35
C GLN A 22 41.23 29.71 -2.20
N SER A 23 41.70 29.45 -0.98
CA SER A 23 43.04 29.35 -0.37
C SER A 23 42.82 28.69 1.00
N LYS A 24 43.71 27.80 1.45
CA LYS A 24 43.70 27.26 2.83
C LYS A 24 44.97 27.71 3.53
N SER A 25 44.79 28.42 4.63
CA SER A 25 45.80 28.71 5.64
C SER A 25 45.84 27.58 6.67
N GLU A 26 47.05 27.10 6.94
CA GLU A 26 47.39 26.23 8.07
C GLU A 26 47.59 27.05 9.35
N GLN A 27 47.21 26.50 10.52
CA GLN A 27 47.90 26.72 11.80
C GLN A 27 47.50 25.66 12.86
N ASN A 28 48.34 24.63 12.95
CA ASN A 28 49.03 24.05 14.12
C ASN A 28 48.44 23.99 15.56
N LEU A 29 48.64 22.79 16.15
CA LEU A 29 49.01 22.42 17.54
C LEU A 29 47.92 22.62 18.63
N SER A 30 47.68 21.72 19.60
CA SER A 30 48.51 20.70 20.26
C SER A 30 47.66 19.71 21.09
N SER A 31 48.28 18.57 21.34
CA SER A 31 47.90 17.38 22.12
C SER A 31 47.50 17.58 23.59
N GLU A 32 46.66 16.67 24.12
CA GLU A 32 46.95 15.97 25.39
C GLU A 32 46.24 14.59 25.48
N HIS A 33 47.02 13.59 25.88
CA HIS A 33 46.66 12.19 26.07
C HIS A 33 46.07 11.95 27.47
N THR A 34 45.13 11.01 27.59
CA THR A 34 45.11 10.05 28.71
C THR A 34 44.48 8.72 28.27
N HIS A 35 45.15 7.63 28.65
CA HIS A 35 44.93 6.23 28.28
C HIS A 35 43.71 5.57 28.98
N ASN A 36 42.90 4.83 28.20
CA ASN A 36 42.48 3.39 28.26
C ASN A 36 42.39 2.64 29.62
N PRO A 37 41.71 1.45 29.76
CA PRO A 37 41.36 0.48 28.68
C PRO A 37 40.06 -0.42 28.77
N LEU A 38 39.80 -1.12 27.64
CA LEU A 38 39.28 -2.50 27.41
C LEU A 38 37.76 -2.78 27.59
N GLU A 39 37.07 -3.53 26.71
CA GLU A 39 37.48 -4.69 25.91
C GLU A 39 36.57 -4.91 24.68
N ALA A 40 37.15 -5.23 23.52
CA ALA A 40 36.48 -5.65 22.28
C ALA A 40 37.21 -6.88 21.71
N ILE A 41 36.47 -7.84 21.15
CA ILE A 41 37.02 -9.00 20.45
C ILE A 41 36.77 -8.83 18.94
N ASN A 42 37.87 -8.80 18.19
CA ASN A 42 37.97 -8.78 16.72
C ASN A 42 37.75 -10.17 16.11
N THR A 43 37.23 -10.21 14.89
CA THR A 43 37.64 -11.23 13.90
C THR A 43 37.79 -10.59 12.52
N THR A 44 38.98 -10.79 11.95
CA THR A 44 39.44 -10.33 10.63
C THR A 44 39.37 -11.49 9.64
N TYR A 45 38.96 -11.23 8.39
CA TYR A 45 39.10 -12.17 7.26
C TYR A 45 39.90 -11.49 6.15
N THR A 46 40.88 -12.22 5.60
CA THR A 46 41.63 -11.87 4.38
C THR A 46 41.31 -12.85 3.24
N PRO A 47 41.41 -12.44 1.96
CA PRO A 47 41.01 -13.24 0.80
C PRO A 47 42.21 -13.90 0.08
N HIS A 48 41.97 -15.00 -0.64
CA HIS A 48 42.92 -15.57 -1.61
C HIS A 48 42.26 -15.93 -2.95
N GLN A 49 43.00 -15.67 -4.03
CA GLN A 49 42.72 -15.95 -5.44
C GLN A 49 43.59 -17.13 -5.98
N PRO A 50 43.38 -17.62 -7.23
CA PRO A 50 43.38 -19.06 -7.61
C PRO A 50 44.59 -19.52 -8.45
N LEU A 51 44.67 -20.83 -8.77
CA LEU A 51 45.49 -21.40 -9.87
C LEU A 51 45.04 -22.84 -10.30
N ASP A 52 44.39 -22.88 -11.47
CA ASP A 52 44.48 -23.69 -12.71
C ASP A 52 44.99 -25.17 -12.86
N ILE A 53 44.40 -25.84 -13.89
CA ILE A 53 44.78 -27.08 -14.67
C ILE A 53 44.53 -28.47 -14.02
N GLY A 54 43.93 -29.50 -14.64
CA GLY A 54 43.39 -29.75 -15.99
C GLY A 54 42.90 -31.22 -16.18
N GLU A 55 42.00 -31.40 -17.16
CA GLU A 55 41.67 -32.56 -18.02
C GLU A 55 41.31 -33.99 -17.52
N SER A 56 40.08 -34.39 -17.92
CA SER A 56 39.71 -35.58 -18.73
C SER A 56 38.93 -36.78 -18.12
N ASN A 57 37.73 -36.97 -18.72
CA ASN A 57 37.09 -38.19 -19.22
C ASN A 57 36.31 -39.21 -18.33
N VAL A 58 34.99 -39.23 -18.61
CA VAL A 58 34.14 -40.37 -19.03
C VAL A 58 33.48 -41.30 -17.97
N SER A 59 32.17 -41.53 -18.23
CA SER A 59 31.30 -42.70 -17.94
C SER A 59 30.41 -42.76 -16.67
N THR A 60 29.10 -42.79 -16.90
CA THR A 60 28.00 -43.41 -16.13
C THR A 60 28.01 -44.96 -16.28
N PRO A 61 27.11 -45.76 -15.67
CA PRO A 61 26.37 -45.69 -14.38
C PRO A 61 26.44 -47.03 -13.56
N GLY A 62 26.04 -47.08 -12.27
CA GLY A 62 25.85 -48.38 -11.59
C GLY A 62 25.65 -48.41 -10.06
N THR A 63 24.38 -48.51 -9.65
CA THR A 63 23.74 -49.45 -8.69
C THR A 63 24.37 -49.90 -7.33
N VAL A 64 23.51 -49.84 -6.28
CA VAL A 64 23.37 -50.64 -5.02
C VAL A 64 24.43 -50.53 -3.89
N HIS A 65 24.05 -50.00 -2.71
CA HIS A 65 23.83 -50.76 -1.44
C HIS A 65 23.59 -49.90 -0.17
N ASN A 66 22.58 -50.35 0.59
CA ASN A 66 22.45 -50.44 2.06
C ASN A 66 22.50 -49.22 2.99
N SER A 67 21.30 -48.86 3.46
CA SER A 67 20.84 -48.89 4.87
C SER A 67 21.87 -48.81 6.01
N ILE A 68 21.83 -47.72 6.79
CA ILE A 68 21.99 -47.73 8.26
C ILE A 68 21.12 -46.61 8.86
N SER A 69 20.14 -46.99 9.68
CA SER A 69 19.48 -46.11 10.66
C SER A 69 20.26 -46.11 11.98
N PRO A 70 20.15 -45.05 12.79
CA PRO A 70 20.19 -45.18 14.25
C PRO A 70 18.83 -44.83 14.86
N ARG A 71 18.41 -45.66 15.82
CA ARG A 71 17.15 -45.59 16.55
C ARG A 71 17.39 -45.06 17.98
N ALA A 72 16.52 -44.12 18.36
CA ALA A 72 15.95 -43.81 19.69
C ALA A 72 16.84 -43.32 20.85
N SER A 73 16.33 -42.31 21.59
CA SER A 73 15.77 -42.51 22.96
C SER A 73 15.17 -41.21 23.58
N GLY A 74 14.03 -41.36 24.28
CA GLY A 74 13.36 -40.39 25.18
C GLY A 74 12.02 -39.88 24.64
N GLY A 75 10.81 -40.22 25.13
CA GLY A 75 10.31 -40.55 26.47
C GLY A 75 9.64 -39.28 27.05
N PHE A 76 8.32 -39.05 26.97
CA PHE A 76 7.22 -39.43 27.87
C PHE A 76 5.89 -38.74 27.39
N PRO A 77 4.70 -38.89 28.03
CA PRO A 77 3.71 -39.95 27.83
C PRO A 77 2.37 -39.44 27.23
N THR A 78 1.62 -40.34 26.60
CA THR A 78 0.26 -40.12 26.08
C THR A 78 -0.76 -40.75 27.05
N PHE A 79 -1.85 -40.04 27.37
CA PHE A 79 -3.01 -40.62 28.05
C PHE A 79 -4.03 -41.11 27.02
N GLU A 80 -4.48 -42.35 27.22
CA GLU A 80 -5.39 -43.11 26.38
C GLU A 80 -6.84 -42.58 26.40
N HIS A 81 -7.51 -42.67 25.24
CA HIS A 81 -8.93 -42.98 25.18
C HIS A 81 -9.07 -44.41 24.65
N THR A 82 -9.40 -45.35 25.53
CA THR A 82 -9.86 -46.69 25.17
C THR A 82 -11.38 -46.73 25.30
N LEU A 83 -12.07 -47.12 24.23
CA LEU A 83 -13.26 -47.97 24.34
C LEU A 83 -13.29 -48.90 23.12
N ASN A 84 -13.01 -50.17 23.42
CA ASN A 84 -13.15 -51.35 22.58
C ASN A 84 -14.60 -51.54 22.11
N SER A 85 -14.78 -52.08 20.91
CA SER A 85 -15.30 -53.46 20.79
C SER A 85 -15.05 -54.04 19.40
N ASN A 86 -14.47 -55.25 19.43
CA ASN A 86 -14.09 -56.10 18.31
C ASN A 86 -15.32 -56.61 17.53
N LEU A 87 -15.10 -56.97 16.26
CA LEU A 87 -15.24 -58.38 15.79
C LEU A 87 -14.55 -58.57 14.43
N THR A 88 -13.97 -59.75 14.31
CA THR A 88 -12.98 -60.28 13.36
C THR A 88 -13.57 -60.78 12.03
N GLN A 89 -12.86 -60.60 10.90
CA GLN A 89 -12.49 -61.66 9.93
C GLN A 89 -11.50 -61.16 8.85
N SER A 90 -10.61 -62.06 8.40
CA SER A 90 -9.40 -61.85 7.58
C SER A 90 -9.67 -62.12 6.07
N PRO A 91 -8.68 -62.11 5.13
CA PRO A 91 -8.72 -61.29 3.91
C PRO A 91 -8.99 -62.09 2.62
N GLY A 92 -9.53 -61.42 1.60
CA GLY A 92 -9.84 -62.01 0.29
C GLY A 92 -9.51 -61.10 -0.90
N ILE A 93 -8.70 -61.63 -1.80
CA ILE A 93 -8.07 -61.10 -3.02
C ILE A 93 -9.02 -60.47 -4.08
N ARG A 94 -8.53 -59.38 -4.71
CA ARG A 94 -8.77 -58.80 -6.07
C ARG A 94 -10.10 -59.08 -6.80
N GLY A 95 -10.77 -57.99 -7.20
CA GLY A 95 -11.70 -57.94 -8.33
C GLY A 95 -11.69 -56.54 -8.96
N VAL A 96 -11.40 -56.47 -10.26
CA VAL A 96 -11.47 -55.28 -11.12
C VAL A 96 -12.91 -55.07 -11.59
N GLN A 97 -13.42 -53.85 -11.51
CA GLN A 97 -14.56 -53.24 -12.24
C GLN A 97 -14.85 -51.90 -11.54
N SER A 98 -15.30 -50.80 -12.14
CA SER A 98 -15.51 -50.31 -13.50
C SER A 98 -15.85 -48.83 -13.32
N SER A 99 -15.56 -48.01 -14.32
CA SER A 99 -15.88 -46.58 -14.32
C SER A 99 -17.40 -46.38 -14.32
N GLU A 100 -17.95 -45.86 -13.24
CA GLU A 100 -19.27 -45.20 -13.22
C GLU A 100 -19.15 -43.82 -12.57
N SER A 101 -19.65 -42.84 -13.32
CA SER A 101 -19.68 -41.41 -13.04
C SER A 101 -20.65 -41.03 -11.91
N SER A 102 -20.21 -40.09 -11.07
CA SER A 102 -20.99 -39.02 -10.41
C SER A 102 -22.44 -39.31 -9.98
N SER A 103 -22.67 -39.41 -8.66
CA SER A 103 -23.83 -38.76 -7.98
C SER A 103 -23.95 -39.01 -6.46
N HIS A 104 -23.03 -39.73 -5.80
CA HIS A 104 -23.10 -39.92 -4.35
C HIS A 104 -22.12 -39.03 -3.59
N ARG A 105 -22.42 -37.74 -3.51
CA ARG A 105 -21.90 -36.89 -2.42
C ARG A 105 -22.49 -37.44 -1.12
N SER A 106 -21.66 -37.75 -0.14
CA SER A 106 -22.11 -38.42 1.07
C SER A 106 -23.01 -37.47 1.89
N GLU A 107 -24.15 -37.94 2.40
CA GLU A 107 -25.03 -37.17 3.31
C GLU A 107 -24.25 -36.59 4.51
N LYS A 108 -23.13 -37.23 4.89
CA LYS A 108 -22.21 -36.75 5.92
C LYS A 108 -21.43 -35.51 5.49
N GLU A 109 -21.05 -35.41 4.22
CA GLU A 109 -20.38 -34.22 3.65
C GLU A 109 -21.37 -33.07 3.55
N GLU A 110 -22.57 -33.33 3.05
CA GLU A 110 -23.64 -32.32 2.95
C GLU A 110 -24.08 -31.79 4.33
N PHE A 111 -24.19 -32.67 5.34
CA PHE A 111 -24.45 -32.25 6.72
C PHE A 111 -23.29 -31.45 7.33
N GLN A 112 -22.04 -31.82 7.04
CA GLN A 112 -20.86 -31.12 7.52
C GLN A 112 -20.71 -29.74 6.86
N ASP A 113 -21.12 -29.59 5.59
CA ASP A 113 -21.15 -28.34 4.86
C ASP A 113 -22.21 -27.38 5.42
N ILE A 114 -23.44 -27.85 5.65
CA ILE A 114 -24.50 -27.07 6.31
C ILE A 114 -24.07 -26.64 7.73
N PHE A 115 -23.42 -27.55 8.47
CA PHE A 115 -22.94 -27.26 9.82
C PHE A 115 -21.77 -26.26 9.82
N SER A 116 -20.85 -26.34 8.84
CA SER A 116 -19.76 -25.38 8.65
C SER A 116 -20.25 -24.01 8.19
N GLU A 117 -21.34 -23.97 7.43
CA GLU A 117 -21.99 -22.74 6.96
C GLU A 117 -22.69 -22.00 8.11
N LEU A 118 -23.29 -22.73 9.05
CA LEU A 118 -24.03 -22.17 10.19
C LEU A 118 -23.14 -21.84 11.41
N MET A 119 -21.98 -22.49 11.54
CA MET A 119 -21.06 -22.30 12.67
C MET A 119 -20.04 -21.20 12.38
N THR A 120 -20.31 -19.99 12.84
CA THR A 120 -19.32 -18.91 12.86
C THR A 120 -18.37 -19.08 14.05
N GLY A 121 -17.06 -18.92 13.82
CA GLY A 121 -16.10 -18.76 14.93
C GLY A 121 -15.52 -20.05 15.52
N THR A 122 -15.51 -21.15 14.77
CA THR A 122 -14.71 -22.33 15.14
C THR A 122 -13.22 -21.98 15.18
N GLU A 123 -12.43 -22.69 16.01
CA GLU A 123 -10.99 -22.44 16.12
C GLU A 123 -10.28 -22.59 14.76
N HIS A 124 -10.66 -23.62 13.99
CA HIS A 124 -10.12 -23.84 12.65
C HIS A 124 -10.46 -22.70 11.69
N GLU A 125 -11.71 -22.24 11.67
CA GLU A 125 -12.14 -21.14 10.80
C GLU A 125 -11.40 -19.84 11.12
N ILE A 126 -11.35 -19.46 12.39
CA ILE A 126 -10.63 -18.26 12.82
C ILE A 126 -9.13 -18.39 12.52
N GLY A 127 -8.55 -19.58 12.72
CA GLY A 127 -7.16 -19.86 12.38
C GLY A 127 -6.87 -19.71 10.88
N PHE A 128 -7.72 -20.27 10.03
CA PHE A 128 -7.63 -20.13 8.57
C PHE A 128 -7.78 -18.67 8.12
N LEU A 129 -8.81 -17.97 8.57
CA LEU A 129 -9.07 -16.57 8.18
C LEU A 129 -7.98 -15.63 8.68
N THR A 130 -7.47 -15.84 9.90
CA THR A 130 -6.37 -15.03 10.46
C THR A 130 -5.09 -15.26 9.65
N ARG A 131 -4.78 -16.50 9.28
CA ARG A 131 -3.61 -16.81 8.45
C ARG A 131 -3.73 -16.20 7.06
N HIS A 132 -4.88 -16.37 6.39
CA HIS A 132 -5.16 -15.76 5.09
C HIS A 132 -5.02 -14.23 5.14
N TYR A 133 -5.56 -13.60 6.19
CA TYR A 133 -5.37 -12.17 6.42
C TYR A 133 -3.89 -11.81 6.56
N SER A 134 -3.14 -12.47 7.44
CA SER A 134 -1.72 -12.15 7.66
C SER A 134 -0.86 -12.33 6.41
N GLU A 135 -1.10 -13.36 5.61
CA GLU A 135 -0.27 -13.65 4.45
C GLU A 135 -0.62 -12.81 3.22
N VAL A 136 -1.91 -12.46 3.06
CA VAL A 136 -2.40 -11.80 1.84
C VAL A 136 -2.77 -10.34 2.09
N LEU A 137 -3.61 -10.06 3.10
CA LEU A 137 -4.31 -8.78 3.25
C LEU A 137 -3.57 -7.79 4.16
N GLY A 138 -3.00 -8.25 5.27
CA GLY A 138 -2.17 -7.44 6.18
C GLY A 138 -1.07 -6.67 5.43
N PRO A 139 -0.33 -7.30 4.50
CA PRO A 139 0.69 -6.63 3.69
C PRO A 139 0.15 -5.47 2.84
N TRP A 140 -1.15 -5.45 2.51
CA TRP A 140 -1.74 -4.33 1.79
C TRP A 140 -1.88 -3.09 2.67
N LEU A 141 -2.19 -3.30 3.95
CA LEU A 141 -2.33 -2.22 4.92
C LEU A 141 -0.97 -1.67 5.40
N ASP A 142 0.07 -2.49 5.40
CA ASP A 142 1.43 -2.18 5.85
C ASP A 142 2.34 -1.52 4.79
N LEU A 143 1.77 -1.02 3.68
CA LEU A 143 2.57 -0.33 2.68
C LEU A 143 3.27 0.90 3.29
N SER A 144 4.60 0.96 3.24
CA SER A 144 5.41 1.98 3.95
C SER A 144 5.32 1.92 5.49
N ASP A 145 5.14 0.72 6.04
CA ASP A 145 5.36 0.40 7.46
C ASP A 145 6.30 -0.83 7.58
N ALA A 146 7.61 -0.59 7.72
CA ALA A 146 8.59 -1.65 7.94
C ALA A 146 8.34 -2.45 9.23
N GLY A 147 7.60 -1.87 10.20
CA GLY A 147 7.19 -2.55 11.43
C GLY A 147 6.04 -3.53 11.25
N LYS A 148 5.35 -3.51 10.09
CA LYS A 148 4.30 -4.46 9.70
C LYS A 148 3.19 -4.62 10.76
N PHE A 149 2.62 -3.51 11.22
CA PHE A 149 1.61 -3.52 12.27
C PHE A 149 0.42 -4.42 11.94
N PHE A 150 -0.15 -4.31 10.74
CA PHE A 150 -1.34 -5.05 10.34
C PHE A 150 -1.06 -6.52 10.04
N THR A 151 0.11 -6.85 9.51
CA THR A 151 0.52 -8.22 9.19
C THR A 151 0.90 -9.01 10.45
N VAL A 152 1.59 -8.37 11.40
CA VAL A 152 2.21 -9.05 12.56
C VAL A 152 1.47 -8.75 13.85
N TYR A 153 1.29 -7.47 14.18
CA TYR A 153 0.78 -7.07 15.49
C TYR A 153 -0.73 -7.22 15.60
N ALA A 154 -1.51 -6.83 14.59
CA ALA A 154 -2.97 -6.93 14.62
C ALA A 154 -3.47 -8.39 14.85
N PRO A 155 -2.93 -9.43 14.20
CA PRO A 155 -3.26 -10.82 14.53
C PRO A 155 -2.91 -11.23 15.97
N ILE A 156 -1.79 -10.73 16.51
CA ILE A 156 -1.41 -10.96 17.91
C ILE A 156 -2.41 -10.26 18.85
N ARG A 157 -2.86 -9.04 18.51
CA ARG A 157 -3.91 -8.33 19.26
C ARG A 157 -5.23 -9.09 19.24
N ALA A 158 -5.58 -9.68 18.11
CA ALA A 158 -6.82 -10.45 17.94
C ALA A 158 -6.93 -11.64 18.91
N LEU A 159 -5.83 -12.15 19.47
CA LEU A 159 -5.90 -13.20 20.51
C LEU A 159 -6.73 -12.75 21.72
N ASN A 160 -6.58 -11.48 22.13
CA ASN A 160 -7.18 -10.92 23.33
C ASN A 160 -8.23 -9.82 23.06
N ASN A 161 -8.37 -9.37 21.81
CA ASN A 161 -9.35 -8.35 21.42
C ASN A 161 -10.33 -8.92 20.36
N ALA A 162 -11.58 -9.13 20.77
CA ALA A 162 -12.62 -9.69 19.91
C ALA A 162 -12.97 -8.79 18.72
N SER A 163 -12.96 -7.47 18.89
CA SER A 163 -13.24 -6.54 17.79
C SER A 163 -12.22 -6.65 16.66
N VAL A 164 -10.92 -6.69 17.00
CA VAL A 164 -9.84 -6.88 16.02
C VAL A 164 -9.93 -8.27 15.37
N LYS A 165 -10.19 -9.32 16.17
CA LYS A 165 -10.36 -10.70 15.68
C LYS A 165 -11.45 -10.79 14.62
N TYR A 166 -12.63 -10.25 14.91
CA TYR A 166 -13.75 -10.31 13.98
C TYR A 166 -13.55 -9.38 12.79
N ALA A 167 -12.87 -8.24 12.93
CA ALA A 167 -12.53 -7.39 11.79
C ALA A 167 -11.60 -8.10 10.80
N ILE A 168 -10.56 -8.79 11.31
CA ILE A 168 -9.66 -9.63 10.52
C ILE A 168 -10.45 -10.72 9.77
N ALA A 169 -11.30 -11.46 10.50
CA ALA A 169 -12.13 -12.51 9.92
C ALA A 169 -13.10 -11.97 8.85
N ALA A 170 -13.70 -10.81 9.08
CA ALA A 170 -14.61 -10.15 8.13
C ALA A 170 -13.91 -9.79 6.82
N LEU A 171 -12.75 -9.14 6.89
CA LEU A 171 -11.99 -8.75 5.70
C LEU A 171 -11.48 -9.99 4.93
N ALA A 172 -10.97 -11.00 5.64
CA ALA A 172 -10.52 -12.25 5.03
C ALA A 172 -11.66 -12.98 4.31
N ALA A 173 -12.79 -13.18 4.98
CA ALA A 173 -13.95 -13.82 4.38
C ALA A 173 -14.47 -13.02 3.18
N LYS A 174 -14.51 -11.68 3.28
CA LYS A 174 -14.94 -10.83 2.15
C LYS A 174 -14.03 -10.98 0.93
N HIS A 175 -12.71 -10.95 1.15
CA HIS A 175 -11.75 -11.19 0.08
C HIS A 175 -11.98 -12.56 -0.57
N LEU A 176 -12.08 -13.62 0.24
CA LEU A 176 -12.35 -14.98 -0.25
C LEU A 176 -13.64 -15.06 -1.06
N ALA A 177 -14.70 -14.37 -0.65
CA ALA A 177 -15.95 -14.28 -1.42
C ALA A 177 -15.71 -13.74 -2.83
N ARG A 178 -14.91 -12.68 -2.95
CA ARG A 178 -14.63 -11.99 -4.21
C ARG A 178 -13.71 -12.80 -5.13
N VAL A 179 -12.80 -13.58 -4.57
CA VAL A 179 -11.95 -14.54 -5.31
C VAL A 179 -12.54 -15.96 -5.36
N LYS A 180 -13.83 -16.14 -5.05
CA LYS A 180 -14.56 -17.42 -5.13
C LYS A 180 -13.94 -18.57 -4.32
N GLY A 181 -13.37 -18.25 -3.16
CA GLY A 181 -12.69 -19.19 -2.27
C GLY A 181 -11.34 -19.69 -2.79
N VAL A 182 -10.86 -19.15 -3.93
CA VAL A 182 -9.57 -19.54 -4.51
C VAL A 182 -8.46 -18.74 -3.85
N THR A 183 -7.55 -19.42 -3.15
CA THR A 183 -6.30 -18.84 -2.66
C THR A 183 -5.17 -19.23 -3.61
N SER A 184 -4.31 -18.27 -3.95
CA SER A 184 -3.09 -18.61 -4.68
C SER A 184 -2.12 -19.29 -3.71
N PRO A 185 -1.58 -20.49 -4.01
CA PRO A 185 -0.65 -21.15 -3.12
C PRO A 185 0.62 -20.29 -2.97
N ASN A 186 0.97 -19.96 -1.72
CA ASN A 186 2.19 -19.24 -1.38
C ASN A 186 3.41 -20.15 -1.58
N GLY A 187 3.91 -20.22 -2.81
CA GLY A 187 5.12 -20.97 -3.17
C GLY A 187 4.92 -22.50 -3.20
N GLY A 188 5.84 -23.19 -3.88
CA GLY A 188 5.81 -24.65 -3.99
C GLY A 188 6.43 -25.30 -2.77
N ILE A 189 5.62 -25.68 -1.77
CA ILE A 189 6.05 -26.54 -0.67
C ILE A 189 5.73 -27.99 -1.03
N PHE A 190 6.70 -28.89 -0.84
CA PHE A 190 6.56 -30.31 -1.20
C PHE A 190 5.76 -31.14 -0.17
N THR A 191 5.46 -30.58 1.00
CA THR A 191 4.70 -31.24 2.07
C THR A 191 3.21 -30.92 1.97
N SER A 192 2.38 -31.73 2.64
CA SER A 192 0.96 -31.40 2.80
C SER A 192 0.78 -30.03 3.46
N PRO A 193 -0.20 -29.22 3.04
CA PRO A 193 -0.51 -27.94 3.68
C PRO A 193 -0.86 -28.11 5.17
N ALA A 194 -0.56 -27.10 5.99
CA ALA A 194 -1.05 -27.09 7.37
C ALA A 194 -2.58 -26.94 7.42
N THR A 195 -3.19 -27.36 8.52
CA THR A 195 -4.65 -27.25 8.72
C THR A 195 -5.18 -25.82 8.54
N THR A 196 -4.39 -24.80 8.91
CA THR A 196 -4.75 -23.37 8.77
C THR A 196 -4.54 -22.83 7.35
N GLU A 197 -4.01 -23.61 6.42
CA GLU A 197 -3.84 -23.21 5.01
C GLU A 197 -5.02 -23.63 4.15
N VAL A 198 -5.84 -24.57 4.66
CA VAL A 198 -6.92 -25.18 3.89
C VAL A 198 -8.22 -25.03 4.65
N TYR A 199 -9.23 -24.56 3.94
CA TYR A 199 -10.61 -24.57 4.41
C TYR A 199 -11.40 -25.64 3.64
N PRO A 200 -12.05 -26.60 4.33
CA PRO A 200 -12.87 -27.64 3.67
C PRO A 200 -13.92 -27.02 2.76
N ASN A 201 -14.01 -27.51 1.52
CA ASN A 201 -15.02 -27.07 0.54
C ASN A 201 -15.09 -25.55 0.35
N ALA A 202 -13.94 -24.85 0.43
CA ALA A 202 -13.86 -23.38 0.37
C ALA A 202 -14.64 -22.75 -0.79
N THR A 203 -14.76 -23.41 -1.94
CA THR A 203 -15.49 -22.89 -3.10
C THR A 203 -17.02 -22.92 -2.95
N GLN A 204 -17.53 -23.64 -1.96
CA GLN A 204 -18.97 -23.84 -1.72
C GLN A 204 -19.47 -23.05 -0.51
N VAL A 205 -18.56 -22.51 0.30
CA VAL A 205 -18.89 -21.69 1.48
C VAL A 205 -19.48 -20.37 1.02
N ASP A 206 -20.59 -19.95 1.63
CA ASP A 206 -21.07 -18.57 1.52
C ASP A 206 -20.18 -17.61 2.33
N TRP A 207 -19.07 -17.24 1.70
CA TRP A 207 -18.11 -16.30 2.28
C TRP A 207 -18.70 -14.90 2.45
N PHE A 208 -19.68 -14.48 1.65
CA PHE A 208 -20.35 -13.18 1.82
C PHE A 208 -21.16 -13.17 3.12
N LEU A 209 -21.87 -14.25 3.42
CA LEU A 209 -22.59 -14.40 4.69
C LEU A 209 -21.64 -14.39 5.88
N LYS A 210 -20.54 -15.17 5.83
CA LYS A 210 -19.52 -15.16 6.90
C LYS A 210 -18.89 -13.78 7.09
N ALA A 211 -18.57 -13.10 5.99
CA ALA A 211 -18.02 -11.75 5.99
C ALA A 211 -18.97 -10.75 6.69
N ALA A 212 -20.25 -10.77 6.34
CA ALA A 212 -21.27 -9.90 6.94
C ALA A 212 -21.46 -10.19 8.45
N ASN A 213 -21.49 -11.47 8.84
CA ASN A 213 -21.61 -11.88 10.23
C ASN A 213 -20.41 -11.39 11.07
N TYR A 214 -19.19 -11.60 10.59
CA TYR A 214 -18.01 -11.11 11.28
C TYR A 214 -17.91 -9.59 11.30
N TYR A 215 -18.36 -8.92 10.24
CA TYR A 215 -18.42 -7.45 10.20
C TYR A 215 -19.33 -6.93 11.32
N TYR A 216 -20.53 -7.53 11.45
CA TYR A 216 -21.48 -7.21 12.52
C TYR A 216 -20.85 -7.41 13.90
N LEU A 217 -20.22 -8.57 14.14
CA LEU A 217 -19.58 -8.88 15.41
C LEU A 217 -18.44 -7.89 15.73
N ALA A 218 -17.61 -7.54 14.74
CA ALA A 218 -16.52 -6.58 14.92
C ALA A 218 -17.01 -5.19 15.34
N ALA A 219 -18.06 -4.69 14.68
CA ALA A 219 -18.66 -3.40 14.98
C ALA A 219 -19.37 -3.39 16.34
N SER A 220 -20.09 -4.47 16.67
CA SER A 220 -20.72 -4.65 17.98
C SER A 220 -19.69 -4.62 19.11
N GLU A 221 -18.61 -5.41 18.98
CA GLU A 221 -17.54 -5.46 19.97
C GLU A 221 -16.80 -4.11 20.10
N LEU A 222 -16.61 -3.38 19.01
CA LEU A 222 -16.02 -2.04 19.06
C LEU A 222 -16.87 -1.08 19.91
N ASN A 223 -18.18 -1.07 19.69
CA ASN A 223 -19.09 -0.24 20.46
C ASN A 223 -19.12 -0.64 21.95
N ASN A 224 -19.07 -1.95 22.25
CA ASN A 224 -18.95 -2.45 23.62
C ASN A 224 -17.68 -1.97 24.32
N LEU A 225 -16.54 -1.97 23.61
CA LEU A 225 -15.27 -1.48 24.15
C LEU A 225 -15.29 0.01 24.52
N THR A 226 -16.14 0.79 23.87
CA THR A 226 -16.24 2.24 24.10
C THR A 226 -17.33 2.67 25.05
N SER A 227 -18.26 1.77 25.38
CA SER A 227 -19.38 2.02 26.27
C SER A 227 -18.99 1.77 27.72
N ASP A 228 -19.44 2.63 28.65
CA ASP A 228 -19.14 2.52 30.10
C ASP A 228 -19.94 1.38 30.79
N GLY A 229 -20.06 0.20 30.17
CA GLY A 229 -20.64 -1.01 30.77
C GLY A 229 -22.14 -1.01 31.11
N TYR A 230 -22.82 0.15 31.05
CA TYR A 230 -24.23 0.30 31.45
C TYR A 230 -25.23 0.47 30.29
N THR A 231 -24.78 0.50 29.03
CA THR A 231 -25.65 0.63 27.87
C THR A 231 -25.91 -0.74 27.23
N THR A 232 -27.18 -1.14 27.13
CA THR A 232 -27.56 -2.35 26.38
C THR A 232 -27.17 -2.19 24.91
N VAL A 233 -26.52 -3.20 24.34
CA VAL A 233 -26.08 -3.23 22.93
C VAL A 233 -27.30 -3.02 22.03
N SER A 234 -27.39 -1.86 21.39
CA SER A 234 -28.47 -1.57 20.45
C SER A 234 -28.20 -2.28 19.13
N SER A 235 -29.23 -2.84 18.49
CA SER A 235 -29.12 -3.34 17.12
C SER A 235 -28.72 -2.26 16.11
N SER A 236 -28.87 -0.97 16.46
CA SER A 236 -28.39 0.16 15.68
C SER A 236 -26.88 0.38 15.73
N ALA A 237 -26.13 -0.34 16.59
CA ALA A 237 -24.68 -0.21 16.75
C ALA A 237 -23.89 -0.42 15.44
N VAL A 238 -24.44 -1.18 14.50
CA VAL A 238 -23.84 -1.43 13.17
C VAL A 238 -23.87 -0.19 12.27
N LEU A 239 -24.86 0.69 12.47
CA LEU A 239 -25.02 1.91 11.67
C LEU A 239 -24.05 3.00 12.11
N GLU A 240 -23.48 2.89 13.31
CA GLU A 240 -22.55 3.87 13.84
C GLU A 240 -21.19 3.73 13.17
N SER A 241 -20.62 4.86 12.77
CA SER A 241 -19.29 4.88 12.15
C SER A 241 -18.24 4.47 13.18
N PRO A 242 -17.36 3.49 12.89
CA PRO A 242 -16.25 3.13 13.78
C PRO A 242 -15.43 4.35 14.21
N PHE A 243 -15.25 5.31 13.31
CA PHE A 243 -14.51 6.55 13.58
C PHE A 243 -15.20 7.44 14.60
N GLU A 244 -16.54 7.57 14.55
CA GLU A 244 -17.31 8.40 15.48
C GLU A 244 -17.31 7.79 16.87
N THR A 245 -17.46 6.47 16.97
CA THR A 245 -17.34 5.70 18.20
C THR A 245 -15.98 5.93 18.87
N ILE A 246 -14.89 5.80 18.09
CA ILE A 246 -13.52 6.01 18.58
C ILE A 246 -13.30 7.46 18.97
N HIS A 247 -13.73 8.41 18.14
CA HIS A 247 -13.58 9.84 18.39
C HIS A 247 -14.30 10.26 19.69
N ARG A 248 -15.51 9.75 19.94
CA ARG A 248 -16.23 9.97 21.21
C ARG A 248 -15.44 9.43 22.41
N TRP A 249 -14.92 8.21 22.29
CA TRP A 249 -14.14 7.58 23.35
C TRP A 249 -12.87 8.36 23.68
N ILE A 250 -12.11 8.82 22.67
CA ILE A 250 -10.91 9.66 22.86
C ILE A 250 -11.25 10.99 23.54
N ARG A 251 -12.42 11.56 23.25
CA ARG A 251 -12.87 12.84 23.83
C ARG A 251 -13.35 12.73 25.28
N SER A 252 -13.51 11.53 25.83
CA SER A 252 -13.85 11.35 27.24
C SER A 252 -12.72 11.93 28.13
N PRO A 253 -13.02 12.83 29.09
CA PRO A 253 -12.01 13.46 29.93
C PRO A 253 -11.09 12.47 30.65
N ARG A 254 -11.65 11.32 31.07
CA ARG A 254 -10.88 10.23 31.69
C ARG A 254 -9.80 9.70 30.76
N ASN A 255 -10.13 9.43 29.50
CA ASN A 255 -9.20 8.82 28.54
C ASN A 255 -8.15 9.83 28.08
N GLN A 256 -8.51 11.11 27.94
CA GLN A 256 -7.55 12.18 27.61
C GLN A 256 -6.41 12.29 28.64
N LEU A 257 -6.72 12.08 29.92
CA LEU A 257 -5.71 12.12 30.99
C LEU A 257 -4.75 10.91 30.98
N LEU A 258 -5.17 9.78 30.41
CA LEU A 258 -4.41 8.52 30.38
C LEU A 258 -3.64 8.30 29.06
N LEU A 259 -4.03 9.01 28.00
CA LEU A 259 -3.33 8.99 26.71
C LEU A 259 -2.04 9.81 26.76
N LYS A 260 -1.04 9.32 27.51
CA LYS A 260 0.26 9.96 27.68
C LYS A 260 1.32 9.32 26.78
N PRO A 261 1.73 9.96 25.68
CA PRO A 261 2.82 9.46 24.85
C PRO A 261 4.08 9.33 25.70
N THR A 262 4.73 8.17 25.67
CA THR A 262 5.96 7.83 26.42
C THR A 262 5.82 7.56 27.92
N SER A 263 4.60 7.44 28.46
CA SER A 263 4.43 6.94 29.82
C SER A 263 4.72 5.43 29.86
N GLU A 264 5.50 4.99 30.85
CA GLU A 264 5.72 3.57 31.15
C GLU A 264 4.68 3.03 32.16
N ASP A 265 3.78 3.91 32.64
CA ASP A 265 2.71 3.51 33.55
C ASP A 265 1.79 2.46 32.87
N PRO A 266 1.52 1.31 33.54
CA PRO A 266 0.73 0.24 32.94
C PRO A 266 -0.67 0.68 32.47
N ASP A 267 -1.32 1.61 33.18
CA ASP A 267 -2.66 2.08 32.82
C ASP A 267 -2.62 2.99 31.59
N ASP A 268 -1.64 3.90 31.53
CA ASP A 268 -1.42 4.76 30.36
C ASP A 268 -1.10 3.89 29.11
N VAL A 269 -0.21 2.89 29.24
CA VAL A 269 0.15 1.96 28.16
C VAL A 269 -1.04 1.12 27.71
N ALA A 270 -1.89 0.68 28.64
CA ALA A 270 -3.10 -0.08 28.32
C ALA A 270 -4.09 0.76 27.49
N VAL A 271 -4.24 2.05 27.80
CA VAL A 271 -5.11 2.96 27.04
C VAL A 271 -4.57 3.23 25.64
N ILE A 272 -3.24 3.42 25.48
CA ILE A 272 -2.61 3.53 24.16
C ILE A 272 -2.86 2.27 23.35
N ARG A 273 -2.61 1.09 23.93
CA ARG A 273 -2.84 -0.21 23.29
C ARG A 273 -4.30 -0.38 22.85
N LYS A 274 -5.25 -0.03 23.71
CA LYS A 274 -6.68 -0.07 23.38
C LYS A 274 -7.00 0.86 22.21
N THR A 275 -6.37 2.03 22.15
CA THR A 275 -6.55 2.97 21.03
C THR A 275 -5.98 2.41 19.73
N GLU A 276 -4.79 1.77 19.76
CA GLU A 276 -4.23 1.09 18.61
C GLU A 276 -5.16 -0.02 18.09
N GLU A 277 -5.71 -0.83 18.99
CA GLU A 277 -6.64 -1.90 18.64
C GLU A 277 -7.92 -1.36 18.00
N MET A 278 -8.49 -0.29 18.55
CA MET A 278 -9.68 0.37 17.99
C MET A 278 -9.41 0.97 16.60
N LEU A 279 -8.26 1.63 16.41
CA LEU A 279 -7.86 2.16 15.11
C LEU A 279 -7.56 1.04 14.10
N ALA A 280 -6.99 -0.08 14.55
CA ALA A 280 -6.78 -1.26 13.72
C ALA A 280 -8.11 -1.83 13.22
N THR A 281 -9.09 -2.00 14.11
CA THR A 281 -10.46 -2.38 13.73
C THR A 281 -11.02 -1.41 12.70
N ALA A 282 -10.96 -0.09 12.94
CA ALA A 282 -11.50 0.89 12.01
C ALA A 282 -10.81 0.83 10.63
N ALA A 283 -9.49 0.65 10.58
CA ALA A 283 -8.76 0.54 9.32
C ALA A 283 -9.14 -0.73 8.54
N ILE A 284 -9.22 -1.88 9.23
CA ILE A 284 -9.61 -3.15 8.62
C ILE A 284 -11.06 -3.12 8.12
N LEU A 285 -12.00 -2.58 8.92
CA LEU A 285 -13.41 -2.43 8.50
C LEU A 285 -13.58 -1.39 7.39
N THR A 286 -12.71 -0.37 7.33
CA THR A 286 -12.67 0.57 6.20
C THR A 286 -12.21 -0.14 4.94
N MET A 287 -11.13 -0.91 5.01
CA MET A 287 -10.65 -1.72 3.89
C MET A 287 -11.72 -2.72 3.40
N TYR A 288 -12.44 -3.33 4.33
CA TYR A 288 -13.59 -4.20 4.02
C TYR A 288 -14.62 -3.45 3.17
N ARG A 289 -14.98 -2.21 3.53
CA ARG A 289 -15.95 -1.43 2.75
C ARG A 289 -15.38 -1.07 1.39
N LEU A 290 -14.14 -0.55 1.34
CA LEU A 290 -13.52 -0.03 0.12
C LEU A 290 -13.35 -1.08 -0.98
N LEU A 291 -13.24 -2.36 -0.59
CA LEU A 291 -13.07 -3.47 -1.52
C LEU A 291 -14.20 -3.57 -2.59
N ASP A 292 -15.41 -3.12 -2.26
CA ASP A 292 -16.56 -3.08 -3.21
C ASP A 292 -16.93 -1.67 -3.67
N MET A 293 -16.38 -0.62 -3.04
CA MET A 293 -16.87 0.74 -3.26
C MET A 293 -16.15 1.41 -4.45
N PRO A 294 -16.91 2.06 -5.35
CA PRO A 294 -16.35 2.95 -6.36
C PRO A 294 -15.46 4.02 -5.75
N GLY A 295 -14.39 4.38 -6.47
CA GLY A 295 -13.36 5.31 -5.99
C GLY A 295 -13.86 6.71 -5.61
N ASP A 296 -14.93 7.17 -6.25
CA ASP A 296 -15.56 8.47 -5.99
C ASP A 296 -16.36 8.52 -4.67
N GLU A 297 -16.73 7.36 -4.11
CA GLU A 297 -17.39 7.28 -2.80
C GLU A 297 -16.40 7.30 -1.61
N TRP A 298 -15.11 7.06 -1.86
CA TRP A 298 -14.09 6.93 -0.80
C TRP A 298 -13.97 8.20 0.03
N HIS A 299 -13.99 9.37 -0.61
CA HIS A 299 -13.84 10.66 0.06
C HIS A 299 -14.89 10.86 1.16
N MET A 300 -16.15 10.51 0.89
CA MET A 300 -17.24 10.64 1.86
C MET A 300 -17.07 9.66 3.03
N GLN A 301 -16.70 8.41 2.73
CA GLN A 301 -16.50 7.35 3.72
C GLN A 301 -15.36 7.67 4.71
N LEU A 302 -14.34 8.38 4.23
CA LEU A 302 -13.18 8.79 5.01
C LEU A 302 -13.35 10.13 5.71
N SER A 303 -14.42 10.89 5.46
CA SER A 303 -14.64 12.19 6.12
C SER A 303 -14.51 12.19 7.66
N PRO A 304 -14.89 11.13 8.40
CA PRO A 304 -14.75 11.10 9.85
C PRO A 304 -13.30 10.98 10.36
N ILE A 305 -12.30 10.68 9.52
CA ILE A 305 -10.90 10.56 9.96
C ILE A 305 -10.32 11.89 10.45
N ARG A 306 -10.78 13.01 9.89
CA ARG A 306 -10.30 14.35 10.23
C ARG A 306 -10.53 14.69 11.71
N PRO A 307 -11.78 14.75 12.22
CA PRO A 307 -12.01 15.09 13.62
C PRO A 307 -11.35 14.09 14.58
N LEU A 308 -11.25 12.81 14.18
CA LEU A 308 -10.58 11.78 14.96
C LEU A 308 -9.08 12.08 15.16
N PHE A 309 -8.34 12.33 14.09
CA PHE A 309 -6.90 12.60 14.19
C PHE A 309 -6.59 14.00 14.74
N GLU A 310 -7.48 14.98 14.55
CA GLU A 310 -7.40 16.27 15.24
C GLU A 310 -7.54 16.09 16.77
N ALA A 311 -8.45 15.21 17.22
CA ALA A 311 -8.60 14.90 18.64
C ALA A 311 -7.36 14.18 19.20
N LEU A 312 -6.82 13.19 18.50
CA LEU A 312 -5.58 12.51 18.90
C LEU A 312 -4.39 13.49 18.98
N THR A 313 -4.27 14.38 18.00
CA THR A 313 -3.22 15.40 17.97
C THR A 313 -3.30 16.33 19.17
N LYS A 314 -4.51 16.73 19.58
CA LYS A 314 -4.75 17.57 20.77
C LYS A 314 -4.39 16.87 22.07
N VAL A 315 -4.56 15.55 22.14
CA VAL A 315 -4.21 14.76 23.34
C VAL A 315 -2.70 14.56 23.46
N TYR A 316 -2.02 14.34 22.33
CA TYR A 316 -0.58 14.19 22.26
C TYR A 316 0.12 15.58 22.34
N THR A 317 -0.08 16.32 23.43
CA THR A 317 0.33 17.74 23.55
C THR A 317 1.84 17.99 23.56
N ALA A 318 2.67 17.03 23.96
CA ALA A 318 4.12 17.22 23.98
C ALA A 318 4.67 17.39 22.55
N THR A 319 5.50 18.42 22.35
CA THR A 319 6.00 18.84 21.02
C THR A 319 6.73 17.72 20.28
N LEU A 320 7.42 16.83 21.01
CA LEU A 320 8.18 15.70 20.45
C LEU A 320 7.43 14.36 20.50
N ALA A 321 6.23 14.31 21.08
CA ALA A 321 5.49 13.07 21.19
C ALA A 321 4.92 12.62 19.84
N LEU A 322 5.46 11.53 19.32
CA LEU A 322 4.96 10.83 18.14
C LEU A 322 3.79 9.92 18.49
N PHE A 323 2.97 9.63 17.48
CA PHE A 323 2.00 8.56 17.57
C PHE A 323 2.68 7.21 17.76
N SER A 324 2.02 6.30 18.49
CA SER A 324 2.51 4.93 18.66
C SER A 324 2.53 4.19 17.32
N HIS A 325 3.19 3.03 17.25
CA HIS A 325 3.34 2.28 16.01
C HIS A 325 1.98 1.95 15.36
N GLY A 326 1.01 1.44 16.11
CA GLY A 326 -0.31 1.11 15.57
C GLY A 326 -1.10 2.33 15.10
N MET A 327 -0.98 3.46 15.82
CA MET A 327 -1.60 4.73 15.42
C MET A 327 -0.99 5.27 14.12
N ARG A 328 0.34 5.20 13.96
CA ARG A 328 1.03 5.62 12.73
C ARG A 328 0.66 4.71 11.55
N ALA A 329 0.63 3.40 11.76
CA ALA A 329 0.22 2.45 10.72
C ALA A 329 -1.20 2.75 10.22
N ALA A 330 -2.16 2.96 11.14
CA ALA A 330 -3.52 3.34 10.79
C ALA A 330 -3.59 4.70 10.09
N PHE A 331 -2.87 5.72 10.60
CA PHE A 331 -2.81 7.05 9.98
C PHE A 331 -2.37 6.98 8.51
N TRP A 332 -1.25 6.29 8.23
CA TRP A 332 -0.70 6.22 6.88
C TRP A 332 -1.58 5.40 5.93
N ASN A 333 -2.28 4.39 6.45
CA ASN A 333 -3.31 3.67 5.70
C ASN A 333 -4.43 4.61 5.23
N PHE A 334 -4.99 5.40 6.16
CA PHE A 334 -6.04 6.37 5.83
C PHE A 334 -5.53 7.51 4.94
N ALA A 335 -4.32 8.03 5.17
CA ALA A 335 -3.76 9.11 4.37
C ALA A 335 -3.65 8.73 2.89
N ARG A 336 -3.23 7.51 2.58
CA ARG A 336 -3.18 7.00 1.20
C ARG A 336 -4.56 6.92 0.57
N GLN A 337 -5.55 6.37 1.28
CA GLN A 337 -6.91 6.25 0.77
C GLN A 337 -7.59 7.62 0.62
N ASP A 338 -7.32 8.55 1.53
CA ASP A 338 -7.92 9.88 1.56
C ASP A 338 -7.53 10.71 0.33
N TYR A 339 -6.24 10.80 0.00
CA TYR A 339 -5.84 11.57 -1.18
C TYR A 339 -6.26 10.88 -2.50
N LEU A 340 -6.19 9.55 -2.57
CA LEU A 340 -6.64 8.80 -3.75
C LEU A 340 -8.16 8.94 -3.96
N GLY A 341 -8.96 8.88 -2.89
CA GLY A 341 -10.40 9.11 -2.95
C GLY A 341 -10.76 10.55 -3.31
N SER A 342 -10.02 11.51 -2.76
CA SER A 342 -10.22 12.95 -3.01
C SER A 342 -9.86 13.35 -4.44
N TYR A 343 -8.97 12.61 -5.12
CA TYR A 343 -8.67 12.80 -6.53
C TYR A 343 -9.92 12.65 -7.42
N PHE A 344 -10.73 11.60 -7.21
CA PHE A 344 -11.92 11.35 -8.03
C PHE A 344 -12.93 12.48 -8.01
N THR A 345 -13.17 13.02 -6.82
CA THR A 345 -14.15 14.09 -6.60
C THR A 345 -13.55 15.48 -6.86
N ARG A 346 -12.22 15.57 -7.00
CA ARG A 346 -11.44 16.82 -6.99
C ARG A 346 -11.82 17.69 -5.79
N SER A 347 -11.98 17.04 -4.64
CA SER A 347 -12.27 17.69 -3.35
C SER A 347 -10.98 17.81 -2.54
N PRO A 348 -10.92 18.74 -1.56
CA PRO A 348 -9.82 18.77 -0.61
C PRO A 348 -9.74 17.44 0.16
N THR A 349 -8.54 17.00 0.49
CA THR A 349 -8.31 15.85 1.37
C THR A 349 -8.88 16.10 2.75
N ASN A 350 -9.35 15.04 3.42
CA ASN A 350 -9.85 15.14 4.79
C ASN A 350 -8.71 15.43 5.77
N LEU A 351 -7.53 14.85 5.56
CA LEU A 351 -6.32 15.19 6.30
C LEU A 351 -5.66 16.41 5.67
N ASP A 352 -5.69 17.53 6.39
CA ASP A 352 -5.12 18.80 5.92
C ASP A 352 -3.58 18.74 5.88
N PRO A 353 -2.94 18.90 4.70
CA PRO A 353 -1.48 18.94 4.57
C PRO A 353 -0.83 20.11 5.33
N GLU A 354 -1.57 21.19 5.62
CA GLU A 354 -1.09 22.35 6.37
C GLU A 354 -1.05 22.12 7.89
N ASN A 355 -1.69 21.06 8.39
CA ASN A 355 -1.58 20.67 9.79
C ASN A 355 -0.25 19.95 10.07
N LEU A 356 0.85 20.71 10.05
CA LEU A 356 2.21 20.16 10.17
C LEU A 356 2.40 19.35 11.46
N THR A 357 1.73 19.72 12.55
CA THR A 357 1.78 19.00 13.82
C THR A 357 1.26 17.57 13.65
N LEU A 358 0.14 17.37 12.96
CA LEU A 358 -0.40 16.04 12.68
C LEU A 358 0.60 15.17 11.91
N TRP A 359 1.16 15.69 10.82
CA TRP A 359 2.09 14.94 9.97
C TRP A 359 3.43 14.65 10.66
N ARG A 360 3.95 15.61 11.44
CA ARG A 360 5.14 15.41 12.28
C ARG A 360 4.89 14.32 13.33
N LYS A 361 3.72 14.28 13.96
CA LYS A 361 3.33 13.22 14.92
C LYS A 361 3.16 11.86 14.26
N ALA A 362 2.74 11.82 13.00
CA ALA A 362 2.72 10.60 12.19
C ALA A 362 4.12 10.09 11.79
N GLY A 363 5.18 10.86 12.09
CA GLY A 363 6.57 10.42 12.06
C GLY A 363 7.41 10.97 10.91
N ILE A 364 6.85 11.75 9.98
CA ILE A 364 7.65 12.37 8.92
C ILE A 364 8.30 13.67 9.40
N THR A 365 9.51 13.96 8.92
CA THR A 365 10.23 15.19 9.25
C THR A 365 9.86 16.30 8.27
N ILE A 366 9.25 17.37 8.81
CA ILE A 366 8.90 18.58 8.06
C ILE A 366 9.55 19.77 8.78
N ASN A 367 10.37 20.56 8.08
CA ASN A 367 11.01 21.75 8.64
C ASN A 367 10.00 22.91 8.84
N ASP A 368 10.43 24.02 9.41
CA ASP A 368 9.55 25.18 9.64
C ASP A 368 9.22 25.95 8.36
N GLN A 369 9.97 25.71 7.29
CA GLN A 369 9.71 26.20 5.94
C GLN A 369 8.62 25.39 5.21
N LYS A 370 8.01 24.41 5.89
CA LYS A 370 7.00 23.49 5.34
C LYS A 370 7.54 22.61 4.22
N GLU A 371 8.78 22.17 4.34
CA GLU A 371 9.45 21.30 3.38
C GLU A 371 9.72 19.95 4.03
N PHE A 372 9.59 18.90 3.22
CA PHE A 372 9.93 17.55 3.65
C PHE A 372 11.45 17.39 3.71
N VAL A 373 11.95 16.80 4.79
CA VAL A 373 13.39 16.61 5.01
C VAL A 373 13.74 15.12 5.03
N PHE A 374 14.72 14.75 4.23
CA PHE A 374 15.29 13.39 4.18
C PHE A 374 16.19 13.17 5.39
N ASN A 375 15.61 12.53 6.42
CA ASN A 375 16.20 11.95 7.63
C ASN A 375 17.53 12.57 8.14
N GLN A 376 17.42 13.36 9.21
CA GLN A 376 18.47 13.49 10.23
C GLN A 376 18.21 12.44 11.32
N SER A 377 19.27 11.87 11.89
CA SER A 377 19.43 10.71 12.80
C SER A 377 18.43 10.46 13.97
N ALA A 378 17.28 11.13 14.05
CA ALA A 378 16.29 11.05 15.13
C ALA A 378 14.87 10.57 14.69
N SER A 379 14.69 10.09 13.45
CA SER A 379 13.37 9.59 12.99
C SER A 379 13.05 8.18 13.49
N SER A 380 11.79 7.95 13.88
CA SER A 380 11.28 6.62 14.30
C SER A 380 10.72 5.79 13.14
N LEU A 381 10.79 6.29 11.91
CA LEU A 381 10.47 5.55 10.69
C LEU A 381 11.75 5.06 10.04
N SER A 382 11.68 3.96 9.28
CA SER A 382 12.78 3.58 8.40
C SER A 382 13.03 4.67 7.33
N ARG A 383 14.22 4.68 6.72
CA ARG A 383 14.56 5.66 5.68
C ARG A 383 13.60 5.55 4.49
N GLU A 384 13.25 4.32 4.12
CA GLU A 384 12.31 3.98 3.06
C GLU A 384 10.89 4.46 3.40
N ASP A 385 10.41 4.16 4.61
CA ASP A 385 9.07 4.58 5.04
C ASP A 385 8.96 6.10 5.12
N GLN A 386 9.98 6.78 5.63
CA GLN A 386 10.02 8.23 5.68
C GLN A 386 9.94 8.82 4.26
N THR A 387 10.71 8.27 3.32
CA THR A 387 10.71 8.73 1.92
C THR A 387 9.36 8.52 1.25
N ALA A 388 8.77 7.33 1.38
CA ALA A 388 7.49 6.99 0.76
C ALA A 388 6.33 7.76 1.39
N ASN A 389 6.27 7.85 2.72
CA ASN A 389 5.24 8.62 3.43
C ASN A 389 5.37 10.13 3.18
N GLY A 390 6.59 10.64 3.02
CA GLY A 390 6.85 12.02 2.58
C GLY A 390 6.22 12.32 1.21
N LEU A 391 6.31 11.38 0.26
CA LEU A 391 5.64 11.52 -1.03
C LEU A 391 4.12 11.49 -0.93
N ILE A 392 3.54 10.67 -0.04
CA ILE A 392 2.10 10.70 0.21
C ILE A 392 1.66 12.10 0.66
N TRP A 393 2.41 12.72 1.57
CA TRP A 393 2.14 14.10 1.99
C TRP A 393 2.27 15.12 0.85
N LEU A 394 3.27 14.98 -0.05
CA LEU A 394 3.36 15.82 -1.25
C LEU A 394 2.14 15.63 -2.17
N ASN A 395 1.70 14.39 -2.38
CA ASN A 395 0.50 14.09 -3.17
C ASN A 395 -0.78 14.68 -2.53
N THR A 396 -0.92 14.65 -1.21
CA THR A 396 -2.01 15.35 -0.50
C THR A 396 -2.03 16.85 -0.84
N LYS A 397 -0.86 17.51 -0.84
CA LYS A 397 -0.75 18.93 -1.26
C LYS A 397 -1.20 19.14 -2.71
N VAL A 398 -0.79 18.25 -3.61
CA VAL A 398 -1.20 18.27 -5.02
C VAL A 398 -2.72 18.17 -5.13
N ILE A 399 -3.37 17.21 -4.47
CA ILE A 399 -4.83 17.07 -4.53
C ILE A 399 -5.55 18.32 -3.99
N ASN A 400 -5.05 18.95 -2.93
CA ASN A 400 -5.63 20.19 -2.41
C ASN A 400 -5.43 21.37 -3.38
N PHE A 401 -4.30 21.43 -4.08
CA PHE A 401 -4.09 22.37 -5.18
C PHE A 401 -5.12 22.15 -6.31
N LEU A 402 -5.36 20.90 -6.72
CA LEU A 402 -6.36 20.55 -7.74
C LEU A 402 -7.78 20.94 -7.31
N ALA A 403 -8.12 20.73 -6.04
CA ALA A 403 -9.43 21.08 -5.47
C ALA A 403 -9.64 22.60 -5.44
N ARG A 404 -8.63 23.36 -5.02
CA ARG A 404 -8.66 24.84 -5.05
C ARG A 404 -8.76 25.37 -6.48
N SER A 405 -8.02 24.77 -7.41
CA SER A 405 -8.12 25.09 -8.85
C SER A 405 -9.55 24.93 -9.37
N LYS A 406 -10.20 23.79 -9.08
CA LYS A 406 -11.61 23.54 -9.44
C LYS A 406 -12.56 24.57 -8.81
N GLN A 407 -12.41 24.88 -7.52
CA GLN A 407 -13.25 25.86 -6.83
C GLN A 407 -13.15 27.26 -7.46
N LEU A 408 -11.93 27.69 -7.79
CA LEU A 408 -11.70 28.99 -8.45
C LEU A 408 -12.30 29.02 -9.86
N GLN A 409 -12.16 27.95 -10.64
CA GLN A 409 -12.79 27.83 -11.96
C GLN A 409 -14.32 27.94 -11.88
N ILE A 410 -14.94 27.26 -10.91
CA ILE A 410 -16.40 27.33 -10.69
C ILE A 410 -16.83 28.73 -10.25
N ALA A 411 -16.11 29.35 -9.31
CA ALA A 411 -16.37 30.71 -8.85
C ALA A 411 -16.34 31.73 -10.01
N GLN A 412 -15.38 31.61 -10.92
CA GLN A 412 -15.29 32.43 -12.13
C GLN A 412 -16.49 32.24 -13.06
N TRP A 413 -16.91 30.99 -13.30
CA TRP A 413 -18.07 30.71 -14.17
C TRP A 413 -19.40 31.14 -13.55
N THR A 414 -19.53 31.09 -12.23
CA THR A 414 -20.79 31.39 -11.51
C THR A 414 -20.89 32.84 -11.03
N GLY A 415 -19.82 33.64 -11.14
CA GLY A 415 -19.78 35.02 -10.63
C GLY A 415 -19.91 35.14 -9.10
N SER A 416 -19.82 34.02 -8.37
CA SER A 416 -19.93 33.98 -6.91
C SER A 416 -18.53 33.99 -6.27
N PRO A 417 -18.32 34.68 -5.13
CA PRO A 417 -17.04 34.62 -4.44
C PRO A 417 -16.75 33.16 -4.01
N PRO A 418 -15.49 32.69 -4.10
CA PRO A 418 -15.14 31.37 -3.60
C PRO A 418 -15.48 31.27 -2.11
N ALA A 419 -16.05 30.14 -1.69
CA ALA A 419 -16.41 29.91 -0.30
C ALA A 419 -15.15 30.07 0.58
N THR A 420 -15.11 31.13 1.38
CA THR A 420 -14.04 31.38 2.33
C THR A 420 -14.15 30.40 3.49
N SER A 421 -13.04 29.75 3.82
CA SER A 421 -12.86 29.07 5.10
C SER A 421 -13.07 30.05 6.27
N PRO A 422 -13.54 29.62 7.45
CA PRO A 422 -14.01 30.52 8.53
C PRO A 422 -12.96 31.40 9.22
N GLU A 423 -11.69 31.42 8.79
CA GLU A 423 -10.58 32.01 9.57
C GLU A 423 -9.96 33.29 8.99
N SER A 424 -10.50 33.85 7.91
CA SER A 424 -10.03 35.14 7.38
C SER A 424 -11.10 36.23 7.48
N GLN A 425 -11.54 36.54 8.71
CA GLN A 425 -12.27 37.78 8.98
C GLN A 425 -11.33 38.82 9.58
N GLY A 426 -10.84 39.68 8.69
CA GLY A 426 -10.11 40.89 9.06
C GLY A 426 -9.07 41.23 8.01
N LEU A 427 -9.50 41.84 6.90
CA LEU A 427 -8.75 42.82 6.09
C LEU A 427 -9.67 43.35 4.95
N SER A 428 -9.47 44.62 4.61
CA SER A 428 -10.33 45.55 3.84
C SER A 428 -10.90 45.08 2.48
N PRO A 429 -12.03 45.65 2.01
CA PRO A 429 -12.73 45.28 0.77
C PRO A 429 -12.10 45.82 -0.53
N THR A 430 -10.81 46.12 -0.55
CA THR A 430 -10.08 46.59 -1.74
C THR A 430 -8.87 45.71 -2.01
N ALA A 431 -9.11 44.46 -2.38
CA ALA A 431 -8.10 43.59 -2.96
C ALA A 431 -8.70 42.94 -4.22
N SER A 432 -7.96 43.07 -5.31
CA SER A 432 -8.17 42.41 -6.60
C SER A 432 -8.56 40.94 -6.42
N GLN A 433 -9.39 40.43 -7.35
CA GLN A 433 -9.84 39.04 -7.42
C GLN A 433 -8.74 38.04 -6.99
N PRO A 434 -9.06 37.00 -6.19
CA PRO A 434 -8.06 36.00 -5.84
C PRO A 434 -7.52 35.39 -7.14
N PRO A 435 -6.19 35.31 -7.32
CA PRO A 435 -5.64 34.78 -8.55
C PRO A 435 -6.11 33.34 -8.76
N TYR A 436 -6.11 32.92 -10.03
CA TYR A 436 -6.01 31.53 -10.48
C TYR A 436 -5.11 30.70 -9.53
N PRO A 437 -5.24 29.36 -9.40
CA PRO A 437 -4.29 28.56 -8.62
C PRO A 437 -2.86 29.06 -8.84
N ASP A 438 -2.26 29.54 -7.75
CA ASP A 438 -1.10 30.42 -7.79
C ASP A 438 0.05 29.71 -8.51
N THR A 439 0.56 30.32 -9.59
CA THR A 439 1.76 29.86 -10.30
C THR A 439 2.90 29.59 -9.34
N ASP A 440 3.02 30.37 -8.27
CA ASP A 440 3.98 30.14 -7.21
C ASP A 440 3.75 28.79 -6.50
N THR A 441 2.51 28.47 -6.15
CA THR A 441 2.16 27.18 -5.52
C THR A 441 2.45 26.01 -6.47
N TRP A 442 2.11 26.13 -7.75
CA TRP A 442 2.41 25.10 -8.75
C TRP A 442 3.90 24.89 -8.95
N LEU A 443 4.68 25.99 -9.05
CA LEU A 443 6.14 25.94 -9.15
C LEU A 443 6.74 25.32 -7.89
N LYS A 444 6.30 25.74 -6.70
CA LYS A 444 6.76 25.20 -5.42
C LYS A 444 6.54 23.69 -5.35
N LEU A 445 5.33 23.20 -5.68
CA LEU A 445 5.06 21.76 -5.71
C LEU A 445 5.94 21.04 -6.75
N SER A 446 6.15 21.64 -7.92
CA SER A 446 7.04 21.08 -8.95
C SER A 446 8.48 20.95 -8.45
N PHE A 447 9.00 21.97 -7.75
CA PHE A 447 10.32 21.93 -7.11
C PHE A 447 10.39 20.91 -5.99
N GLU A 448 9.38 20.82 -5.13
CA GLU A 448 9.35 19.82 -4.05
C GLU A 448 9.36 18.38 -4.60
N PHE A 449 8.64 18.09 -5.68
CA PHE A 449 8.71 16.79 -6.35
C PHE A 449 10.09 16.53 -6.96
N GLN A 450 10.72 17.55 -7.54
CA GLN A 450 12.07 17.43 -8.10
C GLN A 450 13.09 17.15 -6.98
N THR A 451 13.08 17.94 -5.92
CA THR A 451 13.90 17.75 -4.73
C THR A 451 13.67 16.37 -4.12
N TRP A 452 12.40 15.91 -4.06
CA TRP A 452 12.11 14.58 -3.57
C TRP A 452 12.80 13.50 -4.43
N LEU A 453 12.64 13.56 -5.75
CA LEU A 453 13.25 12.60 -6.69
C LEU A 453 14.79 12.60 -6.60
N GLU A 454 15.42 13.75 -6.44
CA GLU A 454 16.88 13.89 -6.35
C GLU A 454 17.47 13.31 -5.06
N ASN A 455 16.66 13.18 -4.01
CA ASN A 455 17.12 12.77 -2.67
C ASN A 455 16.61 11.39 -2.24
N ILE A 456 15.86 10.67 -3.09
CA ILE A 456 15.40 9.31 -2.74
C ILE A 456 16.57 8.35 -2.53
N PRO A 457 16.45 7.36 -1.62
CA PRO A 457 17.44 6.31 -1.46
C PRO A 457 17.59 5.44 -2.72
N GLU A 458 18.76 4.82 -2.90
CA GLU A 458 19.03 3.89 -4.00
C GLU A 458 18.05 2.70 -4.04
N THR A 459 17.48 2.31 -2.90
CA THR A 459 16.45 1.27 -2.78
C THR A 459 15.17 1.58 -3.57
N PHE A 460 15.00 2.82 -4.05
CA PHE A 460 13.88 3.22 -4.90
C PHE A 460 14.11 2.96 -6.39
N ARG A 461 15.32 2.60 -6.80
CA ARG A 461 15.66 2.29 -8.19
C ARG A 461 14.97 1.00 -8.64
N SER A 462 14.52 0.96 -9.90
CA SER A 462 14.03 -0.27 -10.51
C SER A 462 15.15 -1.32 -10.57
N SER A 463 14.80 -2.55 -10.22
CA SER A 463 15.73 -3.69 -10.21
C SER A 463 15.85 -4.31 -11.61
N VAL A 464 14.75 -4.32 -12.37
CA VAL A 464 14.72 -4.79 -13.76
C VAL A 464 13.89 -3.82 -14.58
N ARG A 465 14.36 -3.56 -15.81
CA ARG A 465 13.66 -2.75 -16.80
C ARG A 465 13.82 -3.35 -18.18
N VAL A 466 12.71 -3.62 -18.85
CA VAL A 466 12.66 -4.08 -20.24
C VAL A 466 11.91 -3.02 -21.06
N GLU A 467 12.62 -2.25 -21.88
CA GLU A 467 12.02 -1.10 -22.60
C GLU A 467 11.02 -1.51 -23.68
N ARG A 468 11.23 -2.66 -24.30
CA ARG A 468 10.42 -3.18 -25.41
C ARG A 468 10.14 -4.66 -25.20
N PRO A 469 9.31 -5.03 -24.21
CA PRO A 469 8.99 -6.41 -23.95
C PRO A 469 8.32 -7.01 -25.19
N LYS A 470 8.63 -8.28 -25.49
CA LYS A 470 7.98 -8.99 -26.59
C LYS A 470 6.59 -9.42 -26.15
N ASP A 471 5.61 -9.26 -27.02
CA ASP A 471 4.27 -9.80 -26.80
C ASP A 471 4.31 -11.32 -26.99
N LEU A 472 4.46 -12.07 -25.89
CA LEU A 472 4.54 -13.53 -25.90
C LEU A 472 3.21 -14.20 -26.29
N SER A 473 2.10 -13.46 -26.29
CA SER A 473 0.78 -13.98 -26.71
C SER A 473 0.59 -13.91 -28.22
N SER A 474 1.37 -13.07 -28.91
CA SER A 474 1.33 -12.90 -30.35
C SER A 474 2.14 -13.97 -31.08
N THR A 475 1.52 -14.63 -32.06
CA THR A 475 2.19 -15.57 -32.97
C THR A 475 3.05 -14.88 -34.04
N THR A 476 2.90 -13.55 -34.20
CA THR A 476 3.71 -12.74 -35.11
C THR A 476 5.07 -12.44 -34.49
N GLU A 477 6.14 -12.90 -35.13
CA GLU A 477 7.51 -12.60 -34.70
C GLU A 477 7.77 -11.08 -34.68
N GLY A 478 8.23 -10.57 -33.53
CA GLY A 478 8.69 -9.18 -33.40
C GLY A 478 7.64 -8.16 -32.97
N LYS A 479 6.41 -8.57 -32.60
CA LYS A 479 5.46 -7.66 -31.94
C LYS A 479 5.93 -7.34 -30.52
N HIS A 480 6.01 -6.05 -30.19
CA HIS A 480 6.41 -5.55 -28.88
C HIS A 480 5.21 -4.89 -28.19
N LEU A 481 5.19 -4.96 -26.86
CA LEU A 481 4.22 -4.21 -26.07
C LEU A 481 4.54 -2.71 -26.13
N PRO A 482 3.50 -1.83 -26.07
CA PRO A 482 3.71 -0.39 -26.15
C PRO A 482 4.41 0.18 -24.92
N PHE A 483 4.28 -0.45 -23.75
CA PHE A 483 4.87 -0.01 -22.48
C PHE A 483 6.12 -0.81 -22.11
N PRO A 484 7.05 -0.21 -21.33
CA PRO A 484 8.13 -0.96 -20.72
C PRO A 484 7.58 -1.94 -19.67
N GLU A 485 8.40 -2.90 -19.23
CA GLU A 485 8.16 -3.71 -18.03
C GLU A 485 9.16 -3.29 -16.95
N ILE A 486 8.68 -2.88 -15.77
CA ILE A 486 9.49 -2.30 -14.71
C ILE A 486 9.24 -3.04 -13.40
N PHE A 487 10.27 -3.70 -12.88
CA PHE A 487 10.19 -4.43 -11.62
C PHE A 487 11.05 -3.76 -10.54
N HIS A 488 10.47 -3.61 -9.35
CA HIS A 488 11.15 -3.13 -8.15
C HIS A 488 11.19 -4.26 -7.12
N SER A 489 12.35 -4.50 -6.53
CA SER A 489 12.53 -5.51 -5.48
C SER A 489 11.82 -5.15 -4.18
N LEU A 490 11.64 -3.85 -3.90
CA LEU A 490 10.97 -3.35 -2.70
C LEU A 490 9.57 -2.83 -3.04
N THR A 491 8.56 -3.40 -2.40
CA THR A 491 7.14 -3.04 -2.58
C THR A 491 6.87 -1.56 -2.32
N THR A 492 7.43 -1.01 -1.23
CA THR A 492 7.32 0.41 -0.87
C THR A 492 7.90 1.32 -1.95
N SER A 493 9.01 0.92 -2.57
CA SER A 493 9.62 1.66 -3.69
C SER A 493 8.70 1.67 -4.91
N ALA A 494 8.17 0.50 -5.31
CA ALA A 494 7.27 0.39 -6.46
C ALA A 494 6.07 1.34 -6.31
N ALA A 495 5.42 1.32 -5.15
CA ALA A 495 4.31 2.20 -4.86
C ALA A 495 4.70 3.68 -4.87
N ALA A 496 5.79 4.04 -4.19
CA ALA A 496 6.21 5.43 -4.13
C ALA A 496 6.56 5.98 -5.52
N ILE A 497 7.33 5.25 -6.34
CA ILE A 497 7.67 5.72 -7.69
C ILE A 497 6.42 5.82 -8.57
N GLN A 498 5.48 4.88 -8.47
CA GLN A 498 4.21 4.97 -9.19
C GLN A 498 3.38 6.19 -8.76
N HIS A 499 3.31 6.45 -7.44
CA HIS A 499 2.63 7.61 -6.88
C HIS A 499 3.33 8.93 -7.23
N TYR A 500 4.65 8.92 -7.45
CA TYR A 500 5.42 10.07 -7.90
C TYR A 500 5.04 10.44 -9.34
N HIS A 501 5.00 9.45 -10.24
CA HIS A 501 4.57 9.66 -11.62
C HIS A 501 3.12 10.15 -11.69
N PHE A 502 2.23 9.58 -10.88
CA PHE A 502 0.86 10.06 -10.74
C PHE A 502 0.78 11.53 -10.31
N GLY A 503 1.47 11.92 -9.24
CA GLY A 503 1.49 13.30 -8.75
C GLY A 503 2.04 14.28 -9.78
N ARG A 504 3.08 13.88 -10.53
CA ARG A 504 3.64 14.65 -11.66
C ARG A 504 2.62 14.83 -12.78
N ILE A 505 1.91 13.78 -13.19
CA ILE A 505 0.84 13.87 -14.19
C ILE A 505 -0.24 14.85 -13.71
N ALA A 506 -0.70 14.71 -12.46
CA ALA A 506 -1.72 15.58 -11.89
C ALA A 506 -1.30 17.07 -11.90
N LEU A 507 -0.04 17.38 -11.56
CA LEU A 507 0.51 18.73 -11.65
C LEU A 507 0.62 19.24 -13.10
N LEU A 508 1.12 18.42 -14.02
CA LEU A 508 1.30 18.79 -15.43
C LEU A 508 -0.03 19.13 -16.10
N LEU A 509 -1.06 18.33 -15.85
CA LEU A 509 -2.42 18.54 -16.39
C LEU A 509 -3.15 19.75 -15.76
N ASN A 510 -2.61 20.29 -14.66
CA ASN A 510 -3.17 21.47 -13.98
C ASN A 510 -2.17 22.64 -13.98
N ARG A 511 -1.31 22.72 -15.01
CA ARG A 511 -0.38 23.85 -15.20
C ARG A 511 -1.14 25.17 -15.34
N PRO A 512 -0.81 26.22 -14.55
CA PRO A 512 -1.47 27.51 -14.63
C PRO A 512 -1.38 28.20 -16.01
N ALA A 513 -2.47 28.86 -16.40
CA ALA A 513 -2.61 29.44 -17.74
C ALA A 513 -1.72 30.66 -17.97
N ASP A 514 -1.37 31.42 -16.93
CA ASP A 514 -0.46 32.57 -16.95
C ASP A 514 0.99 32.17 -17.27
N ILE A 515 1.43 30.97 -16.89
CA ILE A 515 2.75 30.43 -17.33
C ILE A 515 2.76 30.22 -18.85
N ILE A 516 1.62 29.79 -19.42
CA ILE A 516 1.48 29.53 -20.86
C ILE A 516 1.13 30.83 -21.61
N SER A 517 0.45 31.78 -20.98
CA SER A 517 -0.04 33.03 -21.57
C SER A 517 0.79 34.27 -21.23
N ALA A 518 1.89 34.12 -20.49
CA ALA A 518 2.92 35.13 -20.36
C ALA A 518 3.32 35.65 -21.75
N PRO A 519 3.76 36.92 -21.89
CA PRO A 519 4.12 37.51 -23.19
C PRO A 519 5.10 36.61 -23.95
N SER A 520 4.55 35.82 -24.87
CA SER A 520 5.25 34.73 -25.55
C SER A 520 4.68 34.60 -26.95
N THR A 521 5.48 34.07 -27.87
CA THR A 521 5.02 33.86 -29.23
C THR A 521 4.02 32.70 -29.27
N ALA A 522 3.20 32.63 -30.32
CA ALA A 522 2.33 31.47 -30.53
C ALA A 522 3.12 30.16 -30.65
N PHE A 523 4.36 30.24 -31.14
CA PHE A 523 5.28 29.12 -31.24
C PHE A 523 5.76 28.63 -29.86
N ASP A 524 6.10 29.54 -28.95
CA ASP A 524 6.49 29.18 -27.57
C ASP A 524 5.35 28.46 -26.83
N ARG A 525 4.10 28.90 -27.03
CA ARG A 525 2.93 28.22 -26.47
C ARG A 525 2.74 26.81 -27.04
N LEU A 526 2.85 26.66 -28.36
CA LEU A 526 2.77 25.36 -29.01
C LEU A 526 3.85 24.40 -28.50
N GLN A 527 5.07 24.91 -28.33
CA GLN A 527 6.19 24.15 -27.77
C GLN A 527 5.90 23.72 -26.33
N GLY A 528 5.37 24.62 -25.50
CA GLY A 528 4.95 24.31 -24.13
C GLY A 528 3.89 23.20 -24.05
N TYR A 529 2.90 23.20 -24.94
CA TYR A 529 1.91 22.11 -25.02
C TYR A 529 2.56 20.78 -25.40
N ARG A 530 3.47 20.77 -26.38
CA ARG A 530 4.20 19.56 -26.79
C ARG A 530 5.06 18.98 -25.67
N GLU A 531 5.70 19.83 -24.88
CA GLU A 531 6.49 19.40 -23.71
C GLU A 531 5.61 18.75 -22.65
N VAL A 532 4.46 19.34 -22.36
CA VAL A 532 3.47 18.75 -21.42
C VAL A 532 2.99 17.39 -21.94
N THR A 533 2.61 17.29 -23.21
CA THR A 533 2.17 16.01 -23.80
C THR A 533 3.26 14.95 -23.75
N LYS A 534 4.49 15.29 -24.12
CA LYS A 534 5.64 14.34 -24.07
C LYS A 534 5.92 13.85 -22.66
N GLU A 535 5.89 14.75 -21.68
CA GLU A 535 6.13 14.39 -20.29
C GLU A 535 4.97 13.54 -19.75
N VAL A 536 3.71 13.88 -20.03
CA VAL A 536 2.54 13.08 -19.62
C VAL A 536 2.61 11.67 -20.23
N ASP A 537 2.95 11.54 -21.51
CA ASP A 537 3.18 10.25 -22.17
C ASP A 537 4.28 9.46 -21.45
N PHE A 538 5.46 10.06 -21.24
CA PHE A 538 6.55 9.41 -20.53
C PHE A 538 6.13 8.91 -19.14
N ARG A 539 5.47 9.74 -18.34
CA ARG A 539 5.03 9.37 -16.99
C ARG A 539 3.95 8.29 -17.01
N SER A 540 3.03 8.34 -17.98
CA SER A 540 2.01 7.32 -18.19
C SER A 540 2.64 5.96 -18.49
N ARG A 541 3.66 5.94 -19.36
CA ARG A 541 4.44 4.74 -19.69
C ARG A 541 5.15 4.15 -18.48
N GLU A 542 5.70 4.99 -17.59
CA GLU A 542 6.33 4.52 -16.34
C GLU A 542 5.31 3.90 -15.38
N VAL A 543 4.14 4.52 -15.20
CA VAL A 543 3.06 3.96 -14.37
C VAL A 543 2.61 2.59 -14.89
N CYS A 544 2.34 2.49 -16.20
CA CYS A 544 1.95 1.25 -16.85
C CYS A 544 3.05 0.19 -16.73
N GLY A 545 4.31 0.58 -16.90
CA GLY A 545 5.43 -0.34 -16.80
C GLY A 545 5.64 -0.92 -15.41
N ILE A 546 5.43 -0.10 -14.36
CA ILE A 546 5.41 -0.60 -12.98
C ILE A 546 4.25 -1.57 -12.78
N ALA A 547 3.07 -1.29 -13.33
CA ALA A 547 1.91 -2.19 -13.22
C ALA A 547 2.15 -3.53 -13.95
N LEU A 548 2.76 -3.49 -15.14
CA LEU A 548 3.14 -4.68 -15.92
C LEU A 548 4.26 -5.50 -15.25
N GLY A 549 5.08 -4.88 -14.40
CA GLY A 549 6.05 -5.57 -13.55
C GLY A 549 5.43 -6.38 -12.41
N ARG A 550 4.09 -6.43 -12.30
CA ARG A 550 3.31 -7.22 -11.33
C ARG A 550 3.76 -7.02 -9.88
N PRO A 551 3.69 -5.79 -9.34
CA PRO A 551 4.07 -5.54 -7.96
C PRO A 551 3.11 -6.25 -7.00
N GLN A 552 3.50 -6.33 -5.73
CA GLN A 552 2.70 -7.00 -4.70
C GLN A 552 1.31 -6.38 -4.55
N GLY A 553 0.36 -7.18 -4.02
CA GLY A 553 -1.06 -6.83 -3.96
C GLY A 553 -1.38 -5.44 -3.38
N GLY A 554 -0.65 -5.01 -2.35
CA GLY A 554 -0.85 -3.68 -1.73
C GLY A 554 -0.63 -2.51 -2.70
N VAL A 555 0.31 -2.63 -3.64
CA VAL A 555 0.53 -1.63 -4.70
C VAL A 555 -0.58 -1.70 -5.73
N ARG A 556 -0.97 -2.93 -6.11
CA ARG A 556 -2.00 -3.21 -7.11
C ARG A 556 -3.40 -2.76 -6.72
N VAL A 557 -3.75 -2.81 -5.45
CA VAL A 557 -5.01 -2.24 -4.95
C VAL A 557 -5.00 -0.72 -5.05
N LEU A 558 -3.89 -0.08 -4.64
CA LEU A 558 -3.80 1.39 -4.61
C LEU A 558 -3.53 2.02 -5.97
N MET A 559 -3.11 1.26 -6.97
CA MET A 559 -2.91 1.77 -8.33
C MET A 559 -4.21 1.94 -9.13
N VAL A 560 -5.36 1.41 -8.69
CA VAL A 560 -6.62 1.51 -9.45
C VAL A 560 -6.98 2.97 -9.81
N PRO A 561 -6.97 3.93 -8.87
CA PRO A 561 -7.21 5.34 -9.21
C PRO A 561 -6.15 5.93 -10.15
N ILE A 562 -4.90 5.46 -10.02
CA ILE A 562 -3.76 5.91 -10.85
C ILE A 562 -3.91 5.40 -12.29
N LEU A 563 -4.32 4.14 -12.47
CA LEU A 563 -4.59 3.54 -13.78
C LEU A 563 -5.77 4.21 -14.48
N ILE A 564 -6.78 4.67 -13.73
CA ILE A 564 -7.86 5.48 -14.30
C ILE A 564 -7.31 6.82 -14.80
N ALA A 565 -6.51 7.52 -14.00
CA ALA A 565 -5.90 8.79 -14.41
C ALA A 565 -5.03 8.65 -15.66
N VAL A 566 -4.20 7.61 -15.70
CA VAL A 566 -3.35 7.32 -16.86
C VAL A 566 -4.17 6.86 -18.05
N GLY A 567 -5.18 6.02 -17.87
CA GLY A 567 -6.08 5.57 -18.93
C GLY A 567 -6.77 6.71 -19.68
N GLN A 568 -7.08 7.81 -18.98
CA GLN A 568 -7.62 9.03 -19.59
C GLN A 568 -6.61 9.81 -20.44
N CYS A 569 -5.32 9.56 -20.28
CA CYS A 569 -4.25 10.21 -21.02
C CYS A 569 -3.79 9.41 -22.27
N LEU A 570 -4.25 8.17 -22.41
CA LEU A 570 -3.83 7.26 -23.49
C LEU A 570 -4.78 7.38 -24.69
N GLU A 571 -4.23 7.18 -25.89
CA GLU A 571 -4.98 7.38 -27.16
C GLU A 571 -5.17 6.09 -27.96
N SER A 572 -4.22 5.14 -27.90
CA SER A 572 -4.28 3.96 -28.76
C SER A 572 -5.13 2.84 -28.17
N ALA A 573 -5.86 2.12 -29.04
CA ALA A 573 -6.70 0.99 -28.63
C ALA A 573 -5.90 -0.15 -27.97
N GLU A 574 -4.64 -0.35 -28.36
CA GLU A 574 -3.76 -1.34 -27.73
C GLU A 574 -3.41 -0.96 -26.29
N GLU A 575 -3.08 0.32 -26.04
CA GLU A 575 -2.81 0.83 -24.69
C GLU A 575 -4.06 0.81 -23.81
N HIS A 576 -5.22 1.17 -24.36
CA HIS A 576 -6.51 1.07 -23.69
C HIS A 576 -6.80 -0.35 -23.23
N GLN A 577 -6.57 -1.34 -24.10
CA GLN A 577 -6.78 -2.75 -23.77
C GLN A 577 -5.86 -3.20 -22.63
N ILE A 578 -4.60 -2.77 -22.61
CA ILE A 578 -3.66 -3.10 -21.53
C ILE A 578 -4.14 -2.54 -20.18
N ILE A 579 -4.65 -1.31 -20.14
CA ILE A 579 -5.22 -0.74 -18.90
C ILE A 579 -6.43 -1.55 -18.44
N VAL A 580 -7.32 -1.93 -19.35
CA VAL A 580 -8.48 -2.77 -19.04
C VAL A 580 -8.04 -4.12 -18.47
N ASP A 581 -7.03 -4.76 -19.06
CA ASP A 581 -6.51 -6.04 -18.61
C ASP A 581 -5.83 -5.93 -17.23
N LEU A 582 -5.09 -4.85 -16.98
CA LEU A 582 -4.50 -4.57 -15.67
C LEU A 582 -5.58 -4.40 -14.59
N LEU A 583 -6.62 -3.61 -14.86
CA LEU A 583 -7.75 -3.39 -13.95
C LEU A 583 -8.49 -4.70 -13.67
N ARG A 584 -8.88 -5.44 -14.72
CA ARG A 584 -9.54 -6.75 -14.57
C ARG A 584 -8.67 -7.76 -13.84
N GLY A 585 -7.36 -7.73 -14.07
CA GLY A 585 -6.39 -8.56 -13.35
C GLY A 585 -6.34 -8.22 -11.86
N VAL A 586 -6.43 -6.93 -11.48
CA VAL A 586 -6.55 -6.53 -10.07
C VAL A 586 -7.80 -7.11 -9.42
N GLU A 587 -8.95 -7.05 -10.09
CA GLU A 587 -10.20 -7.62 -9.57
C GLU A 587 -10.17 -9.14 -9.47
N ALA A 588 -9.64 -9.82 -10.49
CA ALA A 588 -9.53 -11.27 -10.50
C ALA A 588 -8.56 -11.80 -9.44
N ASP A 589 -7.40 -11.15 -9.27
CA ASP A 589 -6.35 -11.64 -8.38
C ASP A 589 -6.58 -11.23 -6.91
N LEU A 590 -7.16 -10.04 -6.67
CA LEU A 590 -7.21 -9.39 -5.35
C LEU A 590 -8.64 -9.13 -4.87
N GLY A 591 -9.65 -9.49 -5.66
CA GLY A 591 -11.07 -9.28 -5.33
C GLY A 591 -11.51 -7.81 -5.30
N TRP A 592 -10.62 -6.86 -5.59
CA TRP A 592 -10.89 -5.42 -5.53
C TRP A 592 -11.77 -5.00 -6.70
N ALA A 593 -12.89 -4.34 -6.45
CA ALA A 593 -13.79 -3.90 -7.53
C ALA A 593 -13.08 -2.92 -8.48
N THR A 594 -13.12 -3.21 -9.78
CA THR A 594 -12.55 -2.37 -10.85
C THR A 594 -13.48 -2.21 -12.04
N GLU A 595 -14.58 -2.94 -12.12
CA GLU A 595 -15.55 -2.83 -13.22
C GLU A 595 -16.03 -1.38 -13.45
N TYR A 596 -16.28 -0.62 -12.37
CA TYR A 596 -16.64 0.81 -12.47
C TYR A 596 -15.55 1.64 -13.17
N ALA A 597 -14.28 1.29 -12.96
CA ALA A 597 -13.13 1.97 -13.54
C ALA A 597 -13.05 1.70 -15.05
N VAL A 598 -13.25 0.44 -15.44
CA VAL A 598 -13.27 0.01 -16.84
C VAL A 598 -14.40 0.73 -17.60
N GLN A 599 -15.62 0.72 -17.05
CA GLN A 599 -16.77 1.39 -17.67
C GLN A 599 -16.55 2.89 -17.81
N LYS A 600 -15.98 3.53 -16.79
CA LYS A 600 -15.66 4.96 -16.81
C LYS A 600 -14.64 5.32 -17.91
N LEU A 601 -13.61 4.49 -18.08
CA LEU A 601 -12.59 4.69 -19.11
C LEU A 601 -13.17 4.48 -20.52
N GLN A 602 -13.92 3.40 -20.73
CA GLN A 602 -14.57 3.12 -22.01
C GLN A 602 -15.50 4.26 -22.44
N ALA A 603 -16.34 4.74 -21.52
CA ALA A 603 -17.20 5.89 -21.78
C ALA A 603 -16.43 7.17 -22.12
N SER A 604 -15.22 7.35 -21.57
CA SER A 604 -14.35 8.48 -21.87
C SER A 604 -13.71 8.37 -23.26
N TRP A 605 -13.31 7.17 -23.67
CA TRP A 605 -12.69 6.92 -24.97
C TRP A 605 -13.71 7.00 -26.12
N ASP A 606 -14.95 6.56 -25.88
CA ASP A 606 -16.05 6.67 -26.85
C ASP A 606 -16.47 8.13 -27.12
N GLN A 607 -16.28 9.02 -26.15
CA GLN A 607 -16.55 10.46 -26.29
C GLN A 607 -15.42 11.22 -27.01
N GLY A 608 -14.24 10.60 -27.15
CA GLY A 608 -13.05 11.20 -27.76
C GLY A 608 -12.92 11.00 -29.27
N VAL A 609 -13.94 10.42 -29.94
CA VAL A 609 -13.98 10.14 -31.39
C VAL A 609 -14.76 11.20 -32.16
#